data_AF-A0A1S6FKB8-F1
#
_entry.id   AF-A0A1S6FKB8-F1
#
_cell.length_a   1.000
_cell.length_b   1.000
_cell.length_c   1.000
_cell.angle_alpha   90.00
_cell.angle_beta   90.00
_cell.angle_gamma   90.00
#
_symmetry.space_group_name_H-M   'P 1'
#
loop_
_entity.id
_entity.type
_entity.pdbx_description
1 polymer ?
#
loop_
_entity_poly.entity_id
_entity_poly.type
_entity_poly.pdbx_seq_one_letter_code
_entity_poly.pdbx_strand_id
1 'polypeptide(L)'
;MARTAAAAIVGASLLSLVVPAAFAQEGTKKARDPNEVICKKEDVLGSRLQTRKVCMTRAEWAEQRLLDRHNVEKSQTNTCQRQAGC
;
A
#
# COMPACT_ATOMS: atom_id res chain seq x y z
N MET A 1 32.74 -48.55 4.03
CA MET A 1 31.86 -49.50 4.74
C MET A 1 31.55 -48.91 6.11
N ALA A 2 30.29 -48.60 6.34
CA ALA A 2 29.74 -47.68 7.34
C ALA A 2 29.95 -48.08 8.80
N ARG A 3 29.93 -47.09 9.72
CA ARG A 3 29.12 -47.12 10.95
C ARG A 3 28.65 -45.70 11.34
N THR A 4 27.46 -45.69 11.89
CA THR A 4 26.41 -44.66 11.94
C THR A 4 26.46 -43.75 13.16
N ALA A 5 25.89 -42.55 12.98
CA ALA A 5 25.05 -41.75 13.88
C ALA A 5 25.36 -41.73 15.39
N ALA A 6 25.74 -40.55 15.88
CA ALA A 6 25.54 -40.16 17.28
C ALA A 6 24.47 -39.06 17.34
N ALA A 7 23.36 -39.40 17.99
CA ALA A 7 22.33 -38.49 18.44
C ALA A 7 22.84 -37.64 19.61
N ALA A 8 22.24 -36.45 19.81
CA ALA A 8 21.58 -36.04 21.06
C ALA A 8 21.78 -34.56 21.45
N ILE A 9 20.64 -33.84 21.46
CA ILE A 9 20.13 -32.97 22.54
C ILE A 9 20.96 -31.71 22.89
N VAL A 10 20.42 -30.51 22.61
CA VAL A 10 20.11 -29.39 23.55
C VAL A 10 19.29 -28.38 22.72
N GLY A 11 17.97 -28.26 22.91
CA GLY A 11 17.42 -27.38 23.93
C GLY A 11 17.48 -25.89 23.52
N ALA A 12 16.85 -25.50 22.40
CA ALA A 12 16.67 -24.09 22.05
C ALA A 12 15.27 -23.65 22.48
N SER A 13 15.26 -22.99 23.63
CA SER A 13 14.16 -22.47 24.40
C SER A 13 13.09 -21.75 23.57
N LEU A 14 11.83 -22.20 23.71
CA LEU A 14 10.64 -21.40 23.40
C LEU A 14 10.53 -20.29 24.45
N LEU A 15 11.24 -19.17 24.24
CA LEU A 15 10.92 -17.92 24.93
C LEU A 15 9.65 -17.35 24.31
N SER A 16 8.52 -17.55 24.98
CA SER A 16 7.29 -16.81 24.73
C SER A 16 7.54 -15.32 24.96
N LEU A 17 7.76 -14.57 23.87
CA LEU A 17 7.71 -13.12 23.85
C LEU A 17 6.25 -12.69 24.03
N VAL A 18 5.81 -12.54 25.27
CA VAL A 18 4.59 -11.79 25.61
C VAL A 18 4.85 -10.30 25.34
N VAL A 19 4.58 -9.88 24.10
CA VAL A 19 4.57 -8.46 23.74
C VAL A 19 3.31 -7.83 24.33
N PRO A 20 3.41 -6.85 25.23
CA PRO A 20 2.24 -6.10 25.67
C PRO A 20 1.72 -5.30 24.49
N ALA A 21 0.51 -5.60 24.05
CA ALA A 21 -0.20 -4.80 23.07
C ALA A 21 -0.49 -3.42 23.70
N ALA A 22 0.29 -2.42 23.34
CA ALA A 22 -0.03 -1.04 23.62
C ALA A 22 -1.29 -0.69 22.83
N PHE A 23 -2.43 -0.63 23.52
CA PHE A 23 -3.66 -0.07 22.96
C PHE A 23 -3.43 1.41 22.73
N ALA A 24 -3.10 1.77 21.48
CA ALA A 24 -3.09 3.14 21.04
C ALA A 24 -4.50 3.71 21.23
N GLN A 25 -4.62 4.72 22.09
CA GLN A 25 -5.86 5.44 22.30
C GLN A 25 -6.20 6.16 21.00
N GLU A 26 -7.18 5.62 20.27
CA GLU A 26 -7.62 6.17 18.99
C GLU A 26 -8.34 7.49 19.25
N GLY A 27 -7.58 8.59 19.22
CA GLY A 27 -8.14 9.93 19.25
C GLY A 27 -9.12 10.05 18.09
N THR A 28 -10.38 10.37 18.39
CA THR A 28 -11.45 10.55 17.40
C THR A 28 -11.09 11.73 16.51
N LYS A 29 -10.47 11.45 15.36
CA LYS A 29 -10.16 12.47 14.36
C LYS A 29 -11.48 12.95 13.79
N LYS A 30 -11.82 14.23 14.04
CA LYS A 30 -12.98 14.88 13.42
C LYS A 30 -12.93 14.67 11.91
N ALA A 31 -14.05 14.25 11.34
CA ALA A 31 -14.21 14.12 9.90
C ALA A 31 -13.90 15.48 9.26
N ARG A 32 -12.97 15.49 8.29
CA ARG A 32 -12.60 16.72 7.62
C ARG A 32 -13.60 17.06 6.53
N ASP A 33 -13.81 18.36 6.27
CA ASP A 33 -14.82 18.86 5.32
C ASP A 33 -14.57 18.32 3.89
N PRO A 34 -15.57 17.69 3.24
CA PRO A 34 -15.47 17.22 1.85
C PRO A 34 -15.24 18.34 0.83
N ASN A 35 -15.71 19.56 1.10
CA ASN A 35 -15.65 20.71 0.20
C ASN A 35 -14.37 21.54 0.37
N GLU A 36 -13.48 21.14 1.27
CA GLU A 36 -12.19 21.81 1.46
C GLU A 36 -11.35 21.69 0.17
N VAL A 37 -10.97 22.83 -0.40
CA VAL A 37 -10.10 22.89 -1.58
C VAL A 37 -8.65 22.60 -1.18
N ILE A 38 -8.08 21.57 -1.79
CA ILE A 38 -6.71 21.13 -1.57
C ILE A 38 -5.93 21.30 -2.87
N CYS A 39 -4.90 22.14 -2.84
CA CYS A 39 -3.98 22.33 -3.95
C CYS A 39 -2.73 21.46 -3.80
N LYS A 40 -2.44 20.62 -4.78
CA LYS A 40 -1.23 19.79 -4.86
C LYS A 40 -0.36 20.23 -6.03
N LYS A 41 0.96 20.11 -5.86
CA LYS A 41 1.92 20.26 -6.96
C LYS A 41 2.19 18.87 -7.53
N GLU A 42 2.08 18.75 -8.83
CA GLU A 42 2.34 17.51 -9.57
C GLU A 42 3.44 17.77 -10.58
N ASP A 43 4.39 16.85 -10.65
CA ASP A 43 5.46 16.88 -11.65
C ASP A 43 4.90 16.50 -13.02
N VAL A 44 5.36 17.17 -14.07
CA VAL A 44 4.96 16.85 -15.44
C VAL A 44 5.90 15.78 -15.98
N LEU A 45 5.37 14.60 -16.29
CA LEU A 45 6.14 13.52 -16.90
C LEU A 45 6.79 14.01 -18.21
N GLY A 46 8.09 13.76 -18.37
CA GLY A 46 8.87 14.23 -19.52
C GLY A 46 9.53 15.61 -19.35
N SER A 47 9.28 16.30 -18.23
CA SER A 47 9.99 17.53 -17.86
C SER A 47 10.61 17.40 -16.49
N ARG A 48 11.89 17.79 -16.35
CA ARG A 48 12.61 17.74 -15.05
C ARG A 48 12.42 19.00 -14.20
N LEU A 49 11.87 20.07 -14.79
CA LEU A 49 11.74 21.38 -14.13
C LEU A 49 10.28 21.85 -14.05
N GLN A 50 9.40 21.34 -14.89
CA GLN A 50 8.02 21.80 -14.94
C GLN A 50 7.18 21.10 -13.87
N THR A 51 6.52 21.92 -13.05
CA THR A 51 5.52 21.47 -12.09
C THR A 51 4.20 22.16 -12.40
N ARG A 52 3.09 21.44 -12.21
CA ARG A 52 1.74 22.01 -12.32
C ARG A 52 1.07 22.00 -10.95
N LYS A 53 0.28 23.03 -10.65
CA LYS A 53 -0.52 23.10 -9.43
C LYS A 53 -1.95 22.73 -9.77
N VAL A 54 -2.48 21.70 -9.12
CA VAL A 54 -3.87 21.24 -9.30
C VAL A 54 -4.61 21.46 -7.99
N CYS A 55 -5.68 22.25 -8.04
CA CYS A 55 -6.54 22.53 -6.91
C CYS A 55 -7.90 21.86 -7.14
N MET A 56 -8.29 20.99 -6.21
CA MET A 56 -9.55 20.26 -6.24
C MET A 56 -10.09 20.11 -4.82
N THR A 57 -11.40 19.91 -4.67
CA THR A 57 -11.99 19.63 -3.36
C THR A 57 -11.52 18.28 -2.81
N ARG A 58 -11.63 18.08 -1.50
CA ARG A 58 -11.31 16.77 -0.89
C ARG A 58 -12.15 15.65 -1.49
N ALA A 59 -13.44 15.92 -1.76
CA ALA A 59 -14.34 14.97 -2.41
C ALA A 59 -13.85 14.60 -3.82
N GLU A 60 -13.49 15.59 -4.64
CA GLU A 60 -12.94 15.37 -5.98
C GLU A 60 -11.64 14.56 -5.95
N TRP A 61 -10.75 14.87 -5.01
CA TRP A 61 -9.52 14.08 -4.82
C TRP A 61 -9.80 12.62 -4.45
N ALA A 62 -10.84 12.36 -3.65
CA ALA A 62 -11.23 11.01 -3.28
C ALA A 62 -11.80 10.25 -4.48
N GLU A 63 -12.68 10.89 -5.26
CA GLU A 63 -13.25 10.33 -6.49
C GLU A 63 -12.15 10.00 -7.51
N GLN A 64 -11.24 10.94 -7.76
CA GLN A 64 -10.12 10.73 -8.68
C GLN A 64 -9.29 9.50 -8.28
N ARG A 65 -9.02 9.32 -6.98
CA ARG A 65 -8.27 8.14 -6.49
C ARG A 65 -9.01 6.83 -6.70
N LEU A 66 -10.33 6.83 -6.59
CA LEU A 66 -11.16 5.65 -6.86
C LEU A 66 -11.14 5.31 -8.35
N LEU A 67 -11.29 6.32 -9.22
CA LEU A 67 -11.23 6.15 -10.67
C LEU A 67 -9.86 5.64 -11.12
N ASP A 68 -8.77 6.22 -10.61
CA ASP A 68 -7.41 5.80 -10.91
C ASP A 68 -7.19 4.32 -10.52
N ARG A 69 -7.65 3.93 -9.33
CA ARG A 69 -7.57 2.53 -8.87
C ARG A 69 -8.34 1.61 -9.81
N HIS A 70 -9.58 1.95 -10.14
CA HIS A 70 -10.43 1.15 -11.03
C HIS A 70 -9.79 0.96 -12.41
N ASN A 71 -9.16 2.02 -12.95
CA ASN A 71 -8.45 1.94 -14.23
C ASN A 71 -7.24 1.01 -14.16
N VAL A 72 -6.48 1.08 -13.07
CA VAL A 72 -5.34 0.18 -12.82
C VAL A 72 -5.81 -1.26 -12.64
N GLU A 73 -6.86 -1.51 -11.86
CA GLU A 73 -7.45 -2.85 -11.68
C GLU A 73 -7.96 -3.43 -13.00
N LYS A 74 -8.69 -2.64 -13.80
CA LYS A 74 -9.13 -3.04 -15.14
C LYS A 74 -7.96 -3.41 -16.05
N SER A 75 -6.88 -2.64 -16.02
CA SER A 75 -5.70 -2.93 -16.86
C SER A 75 -4.99 -4.22 -16.46
N GLN A 76 -4.97 -4.54 -15.17
CA GLN A 76 -4.31 -5.76 -14.65
C GLN A 76 -5.19 -7.01 -14.82
N THR A 77 -6.50 -6.85 -14.67
CA THR A 77 -7.46 -7.97 -14.81
C THR A 77 -7.75 -8.33 -16.26
N ASN A 78 -7.50 -7.44 -17.22
CA ASN A 78 -7.55 -7.76 -18.65
C ASN A 78 -6.28 -8.50 -19.11
N THR A 79 -6.05 -9.68 -18.52
CA THR A 79 -4.85 -10.49 -18.77
C THR A 79 -4.92 -11.24 -20.12
N CYS A 80 -6.09 -11.34 -20.74
CA CYS A 80 -6.24 -11.82 -22.12
C CYS A 80 -5.96 -10.69 -23.12
N GLN A 81 -4.69 -10.41 -23.37
CA GLN A 81 -4.30 -9.57 -24.49
C GLN A 81 -4.46 -10.42 -25.76
N ARG A 82 -5.45 -10.10 -26.60
CA ARG A 82 -5.84 -10.86 -27.82
C ARG A 82 -4.69 -11.19 -28.80
N GLN A 83 -3.51 -10.59 -28.62
CA GLN A 83 -2.29 -10.81 -29.41
C GLN A 83 -1.14 -11.52 -28.66
N ALA A 84 -1.22 -11.67 -27.32
CA ALA A 84 -0.19 -12.30 -26.49
C ALA A 84 -0.65 -13.61 -25.83
N GLY A 85 -1.91 -14.02 -26.03
CA GLY A 85 -2.49 -15.23 -25.46
C GLY A 85 -3.22 -14.99 -24.14
N CYS A 86 -3.97 -16.03 -23.74
CA CYS A 86 -4.43 -16.28 -22.38
C CYS A 86 -3.65 -17.53 -21.91
#